data_AF-A0A9P6JFQ9-F1
#
_entry.id   AF-A0A9P6JFQ9-F1
#
_cell.length_a   1.000
_cell.length_b   1.000
_cell.length_c   1.000
_cell.angle_alpha   90.00
_cell.angle_beta   90.00
_cell.angle_gamma   90.00
#
_symmetry.space_group_name_H-M   'P 1'
#
loop_
_entity.id
_entity.type
_entity.pdbx_description
1 polymer ?
#
loop_
_entity_poly.entity_id
_entity_poly.type
_entity_poly.pdbx_seq_one_letter_code
_entity_poly.pdbx_strand_id
1 'polypeptide(L)' 'MRLSAAVALVGLTATSMMAGVRADSDVLDLNIKNFNSTVNPEKLILVEFFAPWCGHCKALAPEYEIAATELKEIGIPIAK' A
#
# COMPACT_ATOMS: atom_id res chain seq x y z
N MET A 1 30.49 26.22 -43.52
CA MET A 1 31.80 26.64 -43.00
C MET A 1 31.53 27.41 -41.72
N ARG A 2 31.89 26.99 -40.53
CA ARG A 2 32.70 25.89 -40.02
C ARG A 2 32.44 25.91 -38.50
N LEU A 3 32.42 24.73 -37.88
CA LEU A 3 33.01 24.40 -36.56
C LEU A 3 32.77 25.35 -35.38
N SER A 4 32.58 24.95 -34.13
CA SER A 4 32.55 23.68 -33.42
C SER A 4 32.46 24.13 -31.97
N ALA A 5 31.52 23.62 -31.19
CA ALA A 5 31.70 23.52 -29.74
C ALA A 5 30.82 22.38 -29.27
N ALA A 6 31.42 21.19 -29.24
CA ALA A 6 30.87 20.03 -28.58
C ALA A 6 30.67 20.36 -27.11
N VAL A 7 29.42 20.47 -26.66
CA VAL A 7 29.07 20.31 -25.25
C VAL A 7 28.48 18.91 -25.13
N ALA A 8 29.37 18.03 -24.67
CA ALA A 8 29.13 16.73 -24.03
C ALA A 8 27.76 16.07 -24.25
N LEU A 9 27.77 15.06 -25.12
CA LEU A 9 27.07 13.81 -24.88
C LEU A 9 27.46 13.30 -23.47
N VAL A 10 26.53 13.29 -22.53
CA VAL A 10 26.32 12.32 -21.42
C VAL A 10 25.42 13.02 -20.40
N GLY A 11 24.19 12.51 -20.20
CA GLY A 11 23.44 12.79 -18.96
C GLY A 11 22.04 13.39 -19.06
N LEU A 12 21.37 13.38 -20.22
CA LEU A 12 19.94 13.73 -20.30
C LEU A 12 19.02 12.50 -20.43
N THR A 13 19.37 11.41 -19.73
CA THR A 13 18.42 10.34 -19.41
C THR A 13 18.46 10.07 -17.92
N ALA A 14 18.39 11.13 -17.10
CA ALA A 14 17.84 11.00 -15.77
C ALA A 14 16.31 11.09 -15.89
N THR A 15 15.69 10.16 -16.62
CA THR A 15 14.36 9.70 -16.22
C THR A 15 14.55 9.02 -14.87
N SER A 16 14.67 9.83 -13.83
CA SER A 16 14.55 9.37 -12.46
C SER A 16 13.17 8.75 -12.38
N MET A 17 13.14 7.43 -12.48
CA MET A 17 11.99 6.62 -12.18
C MET A 17 11.73 6.80 -10.69
N MET A 18 11.05 7.87 -10.31
CA MET A 18 10.27 7.88 -9.08
C MET A 18 8.99 7.08 -9.34
N ALA A 19 9.16 5.80 -9.69
CA ALA A 19 8.15 4.81 -9.39
C ALA A 19 8.21 4.66 -7.88
N GLY A 20 7.44 5.50 -7.16
CA GLY A 20 7.10 5.22 -5.78
C GLY A 20 6.52 3.81 -5.79
N VAL A 21 7.25 2.87 -5.19
CA VAL A 21 6.73 1.54 -4.87
C VAL A 21 5.55 1.81 -3.95
N ARG A 22 4.33 1.79 -4.51
CA ARG A 22 3.16 1.53 -3.69
C ARG A 22 3.33 0.08 -3.26
N ALA A 23 3.80 -0.12 -2.03
CA ALA A 23 3.63 -1.40 -1.39
C ALA A 23 2.13 -1.70 -1.44
N ASP A 24 1.78 -2.83 -2.04
CA ASP A 24 0.43 -3.36 -1.98
C ASP A 24 0.10 -3.52 -0.48
N SER A 25 -1.00 -2.93 -0.02
CA SER A 25 -1.40 -3.00 1.41
C SER A 25 -1.73 -4.44 1.76
N ASP A 26 -1.23 -4.93 2.90
CA ASP A 26 -1.57 -6.26 3.42
C ASP A 26 -2.96 -6.28 4.08
N VAL A 27 -3.62 -5.12 4.21
CA VAL A 27 -4.98 -4.99 4.76
C VAL A 27 -6.02 -5.25 3.67
N LEU A 28 -6.89 -6.23 3.89
CA LEU A 28 -7.97 -6.57 2.97
C LEU A 28 -9.10 -5.53 3.00
N ASP A 29 -9.47 -4.98 1.85
CA ASP A 29 -10.64 -4.11 1.74
C ASP A 29 -11.95 -4.91 1.65
N LEU A 30 -12.81 -4.72 2.64
CA LEU A 30 -14.13 -5.31 2.73
C LEU A 30 -15.22 -4.32 2.29
N ASN A 31 -16.27 -4.90 1.74
CA ASN A 31 -17.49 -4.22 1.38
C ASN A 31 -18.65 -5.21 1.52
N ILE A 32 -19.87 -4.70 1.33
CA ILE A 32 -21.11 -5.48 1.51
C ILE A 32 -21.13 -6.75 0.63
N LYS A 33 -20.43 -6.76 -0.51
CA LYS A 33 -20.43 -7.89 -1.45
C LYS A 33 -19.46 -9.00 -1.06
N ASN A 34 -18.31 -8.67 -0.46
CA ASN A 34 -17.25 -9.64 -0.16
C ASN A 34 -17.11 -9.97 1.34
N PHE A 35 -17.74 -9.22 2.24
CA PHE A 35 -17.58 -9.40 3.69
C PHE A 35 -17.80 -10.85 4.13
N ASN A 36 -18.97 -11.43 3.81
CA ASN A 36 -19.30 -12.79 4.23
C ASN A 36 -18.39 -13.85 3.59
N SER A 37 -18.00 -13.67 2.32
CA SER A 37 -17.12 -14.62 1.64
C SER A 37 -15.68 -14.58 2.15
N THR A 38 -15.22 -13.44 2.67
CA THR A 38 -13.87 -13.28 3.21
C THR A 38 -13.80 -13.63 4.70
N VAL A 39 -14.80 -13.26 5.50
CA VAL A 39 -14.76 -13.42 6.98
C VAL A 39 -15.17 -14.83 7.43
N ASN A 40 -16.22 -15.42 6.84
CA ASN A 40 -16.74 -16.71 7.29
C ASN A 40 -15.77 -17.91 7.18
N PRO A 41 -14.88 -18.02 6.17
CA PRO A 41 -13.95 -19.15 6.09
C PRO A 41 -12.79 -19.04 7.10
N GLU A 42 -12.51 -17.84 7.62
CA GLU A 42 -11.38 -17.61 8.52
C GLU A 42 -11.69 -18.09 9.93
N LYS A 43 -10.75 -18.81 10.54
CA LYS A 43 -10.86 -19.20 11.96
C LYS A 43 -10.71 -18.00 12.89
N LEU A 44 -9.91 -17.03 12.47
CA LEU A 44 -9.62 -15.80 13.17
C LEU A 44 -9.24 -14.73 12.15
N ILE A 45 -9.91 -13.58 12.20
CA ILE A 45 -9.65 -12.41 11.36
C ILE A 45 -9.92 -11.15 12.18
N LEU A 46 -9.08 -10.14 12.03
CA LEU A 46 -9.30 -8.82 12.62
C LEU A 46 -9.90 -7.87 11.58
N VAL A 47 -11.02 -7.23 11.92
CA VAL A 47 -11.72 -6.30 11.03
C VAL A 47 -11.90 -4.95 11.70
N GLU A 48 -11.44 -3.88 11.06
CA GLU A 48 -11.66 -2.49 11.48
C GLU A 48 -12.86 -1.90 10.74
N PHE A 49 -13.97 -1.68 11.43
CA PHE A 49 -15.06 -0.89 10.88
C PHE A 49 -14.82 0.60 11.16
N PHE A 50 -14.40 1.34 10.15
CA PHE A 50 -14.02 2.75 10.30
C PHE A 50 -14.88 3.71 9.48
N ALA A 51 -14.74 5.00 9.75
CA ALA A 51 -15.27 6.08 8.92
C ALA A 51 -14.12 6.88 8.30
N PRO A 52 -14.19 7.27 7.02
CA PRO A 52 -13.08 7.96 6.34
C PRO A 52 -12.81 9.38 6.86
N TRP A 53 -13.72 9.92 7.68
CA TRP A 53 -13.59 11.23 8.33
C TRP A 53 -13.19 11.13 9.81
N CYS A 54 -13.08 9.92 10.36
CA CYS A 54 -12.66 9.68 11.74
C CYS A 54 -11.16 9.98 11.92
N GLY A 55 -10.83 10.98 12.74
CA GLY A 55 -9.44 11.34 13.03
C GLY A 55 -8.64 10.23 13.72
N HIS A 56 -9.25 9.52 14.67
CA HIS A 56 -8.59 8.42 15.39
C HIS A 56 -8.27 7.23 14.46
N CYS A 57 -9.16 6.93 13.52
CA CYS A 57 -8.99 5.85 12.57
C CYS A 57 -7.84 6.14 11.60
N LYS A 58 -7.73 7.40 11.14
CA LYS A 58 -6.57 7.86 10.35
C LYS A 58 -5.25 7.77 11.12
N ALA A 59 -5.27 8.03 12.42
CA ALA A 59 -4.09 7.89 13.27
C ALA A 59 -3.72 6.42 13.51
N LEU A 60 -4.69 5.50 13.51
CA LEU A 60 -4.48 4.06 13.65
C LEU A 60 -3.97 3.41 12.35
N ALA A 61 -4.38 3.91 11.19
CA ALA A 61 -4.04 3.35 9.87
C ALA A 61 -2.58 2.90 9.70
N PRO A 62 -1.53 3.69 10.03
CA PRO A 62 -0.14 3.23 9.87
C PRO A 62 0.20 2.01 10.73
N GLU A 63 -0.26 1.97 11.98
CA GLU A 63 -0.02 0.83 12.88
C GLU A 63 -0.84 -0.39 12.45
N TYR A 64 -2.01 -0.17 11.86
CA TYR A 64 -2.86 -1.23 11.32
C TYR A 64 -2.21 -1.92 10.10
N GLU A 65 -1.54 -1.17 9.23
CA GLU A 65 -0.77 -1.71 8.10
C GLU A 65 0.44 -2.52 8.59
N ILE A 66 1.17 -2.02 9.60
CA ILE A 66 2.30 -2.76 10.22
C ILE A 66 1.81 -4.08 10.81
N ALA A 67 0.71 -4.04 11.57
CA ALA A 67 0.11 -5.24 12.14
C ALA A 67 -0.31 -6.23 11.05
N ALA A 68 -0.83 -5.75 9.91
CA ALA A 68 -1.24 -6.63 8.82
C ALA A 68 -0.04 -7.38 8.23
N THR A 69 1.08 -6.70 8.02
CA THR A 69 2.32 -7.33 7.57
C THR A 69 2.85 -8.34 8.59
N GLU A 70 2.86 -8.01 9.89
CA GLU A 70 3.37 -8.92 10.93
C GLU A 70 2.47 -10.15 11.14
N LEU A 71 1.15 -9.96 11.16
CA LEU A 71 0.19 -11.03 11.43
C LEU A 71 0.01 -11.98 10.23
N LYS A 72 0.32 -11.52 9.02
CA LYS A 72 0.34 -12.35 7.81
C LYS A 72 1.28 -13.54 7.94
N GLU A 73 2.43 -13.37 8.60
CA GLU A 73 3.43 -14.43 8.83
C GLU A 73 2.88 -15.58 9.70
N ILE A 74 1.93 -15.28 10.59
CA ILE A 74 1.27 -16.29 11.44
C ILE A 74 -0.15 -16.64 10.96
N GLY A 75 -0.52 -16.19 9.76
CA GLY A 75 -1.78 -16.55 9.11
C GLY A 75 -3.02 -15.92 9.75
N ILE A 76 -2.91 -14.74 10.33
CA ILE A 76 -4.06 -13.96 10.84
C ILE A 76 -4.30 -12.79 9.88
N PRO A 77 -5.36 -12.83 9.05
CA PRO A 77 -5.67 -11.74 8.14
C PRO A 77 -6.16 -10.50 8.92
N ILE A 78 -5.83 -9.34 8.39
CA ILE A 78 -6.36 -8.05 8.85
C ILE A 78 -7.15 -7.41 7.70
N ALA A 79 -8.30 -6.83 8.01
CA ALA A 79 -9.21 -6.24 7.03
C ALA A 79 -9.83 -4.92 7.53
N LYS A 80 -10.36 -4.11 6.61
CA LYS A 80 -11.06 -2.84 6.86
C LYS A 80 -12.30 -2.67 5.99
#